data_AF-A0A4R2Z510-F1
#
_entry.id   AF-A0A4R2Z510-F1
#
_cell.length_a   1.000
_cell.length_b   1.000
_cell.length_c   1.000
_cell.angle_alpha   90.00
_cell.angle_beta   90.00
_cell.angle_gamma   90.00
#
_symmetry.space_group_name_H-M   'P 1'
#
loop_
_entity.id
_entity.type
_entity.pdbx_description
1 polymer ?
#
loop_
_entity_poly.entity_id
_entity_poly.type
_entity_poly.pdbx_seq_one_letter_code
_entity_poly.pdbx_strand_id
1 'polypeptide(L)'
;MFRLIRAWDAERELSPEDFQYILTPHEAFRQARIYYELSSDNYPHSHRLNAHDVPWRKERSVNLFSAQDERRYAHYVDDAYDFTKSNIDSG
;
A
#
# COMPACT_ATOMS: atom_id res chain seq x y z
N MET A 1 -13.58 6.28 2.24
CA MET A 1 -12.60 6.13 1.15
C MET A 1 -11.32 5.64 1.77
N PHE A 2 -10.77 4.50 1.32
CA PHE A 2 -9.51 3.98 1.87
C PHE A 2 -8.33 4.83 1.40
N ARG A 3 -7.39 5.09 2.31
CA ARG A 3 -6.14 5.81 2.07
C ARG A 3 -5.02 5.12 2.84
N LEU A 4 -3.94 4.81 2.14
CA LEU A 4 -2.69 4.37 2.72
C LEU A 4 -1.85 5.61 3.07
N ILE A 5 -1.31 5.62 4.29
CA ILE A 5 -0.48 6.69 4.84
C ILE A 5 0.72 6.04 5.54
N ARG A 6 1.84 6.77 5.63
CA ARG A 6 3.01 6.30 6.40
C ARG A 6 2.73 6.48 7.88
N ALA A 7 3.28 5.61 8.73
CA ALA A 7 3.14 5.74 10.17
C ALA A 7 3.60 7.12 10.68
N TRP A 8 4.72 7.63 10.17
CA TRP A 8 5.21 8.97 10.52
C TRP A 8 4.26 10.11 10.13
N ASP A 9 3.55 9.97 9.01
CA ASP A 9 2.59 11.00 8.58
C ASP A 9 1.28 10.92 9.38
N ALA A 10 0.95 9.74 9.92
CA ALA A 10 -0.28 9.53 10.67
C ALA A 10 -0.37 10.45 11.90
N GLU A 11 0.74 10.69 12.60
CA GLU A 11 0.79 11.60 13.75
C GLU A 11 0.51 13.07 13.38
N ARG A 12 0.76 13.45 12.12
CA ARG A 12 0.63 14.83 11.64
C ARG A 12 -0.68 15.08 10.91
N GLU A 13 -1.17 14.08 10.20
CA GLU A 13 -2.32 14.21 9.31
C GLU A 13 -3.64 13.72 9.90
N LEU A 14 -3.61 12.82 10.88
CA LEU A 14 -4.83 12.27 11.47
C LEU A 14 -5.25 13.05 12.71
N SER A 15 -6.55 13.30 12.83
CA SER A 15 -7.12 13.73 14.09
C SER A 15 -7.35 12.52 15.01
N PRO A 16 -7.47 12.71 16.34
CA PRO A 16 -7.78 11.61 17.25
C PRO A 16 -9.05 10.81 16.88
N GLU A 17 -10.04 11.48 16.26
CA GLU A 17 -11.27 10.84 15.80
C GLU A 17 -11.07 9.89 14.61
N ASP A 18 -9.98 10.03 13.86
CA ASP A 18 -9.66 9.15 12.74
C ASP A 18 -9.11 7.79 13.20
N PHE A 19 -8.58 7.69 14.42
CA PHE A 19 -7.97 6.47 14.93
C PHE A 19 -8.93 5.28 15.01
N GLN A 20 -10.24 5.53 15.17
CA GLN A 20 -11.27 4.50 15.14
C GLN A 20 -11.45 3.85 13.76
N TYR A 21 -10.87 4.44 12.71
CA TYR A 21 -10.92 3.95 11.33
C TYR A 21 -9.57 3.43 10.83
N ILE A 22 -8.54 3.40 11.68
CA ILE A 22 -7.28 2.74 11.35
C ILE A 22 -7.53 1.22 11.30
N LEU A 23 -7.20 0.64 10.16
CA LEU A 23 -7.32 -0.79 9.95
C LEU A 23 -6.15 -1.54 10.60
N THR A 24 -6.39 -2.80 10.97
CA THR A 24 -5.31 -3.71 11.36
C THR A 24 -4.34 -3.90 10.18
N PRO A 25 -3.04 -4.20 10.42
CA PRO A 25 -2.07 -4.40 9.35
C PRO A 25 -2.55 -5.34 8.24
N HIS A 26 -3.17 -6.46 8.63
CA HIS A 26 -3.74 -7.44 7.69
C HIS A 26 -4.82 -6.84 6.78
N GLU A 27 -5.76 -6.07 7.33
CA GLU A 27 -6.84 -5.48 6.54
C GLU A 27 -6.35 -4.26 5.76
N ALA A 28 -5.44 -3.45 6.31
CA ALA A 28 -4.78 -2.37 5.60
C ALA A 28 -4.06 -2.90 4.35
N PHE A 29 -3.32 -4.01 4.48
CA PHE A 29 -2.63 -4.62 3.34
C PHE A 29 -3.60 -5.21 2.31
N ARG A 30 -4.69 -5.86 2.75
CA ARG A 30 -5.75 -6.33 1.84
C ARG A 30 -6.32 -5.18 1.01
N GLN A 31 -6.64 -4.05 1.65
CA GLN A 31 -7.17 -2.87 0.98
C GLN A 31 -6.11 -2.21 0.08
N ALA A 32 -4.84 -2.16 0.50
CA ALA A 32 -3.75 -1.63 -0.31
C ALA A 32 -3.62 -2.37 -1.65
N ARG A 33 -3.69 -3.71 -1.64
CA ARG A 33 -3.67 -4.54 -2.87
C ARG A 33 -4.81 -4.22 -3.84
N ILE A 34 -5.91 -3.67 -3.35
CA ILE A 34 -7.05 -3.25 -4.18
C ILE A 34 -6.76 -1.86 -4.77
N TYR A 35 -6.50 -0.87 -3.91
CA TYR A 35 -6.53 0.55 -4.27
C TYR A 35 -5.19 1.14 -4.75
N TYR A 36 -4.09 0.44 -4.49
CA TYR A 36 -2.73 0.89 -4.80
C TYR A 36 -2.05 -0.07 -5.78
N GLU A 37 -1.07 0.46 -6.50
CA GLU A 37 -0.29 -0.24 -7.51
C GLU A 37 0.87 -0.96 -6.84
N LEU A 38 0.72 -2.27 -6.63
CA LEU A 38 1.73 -3.10 -6.00
C LEU A 38 2.49 -3.96 -7.00
N SER A 39 2.18 -3.86 -8.30
CA SER A 39 2.98 -4.50 -9.35
C SER A 39 4.13 -3.59 -9.74
N SER A 40 5.36 -4.07 -9.53
CA SER A 40 6.59 -3.38 -9.95
C SER A 40 6.65 -3.08 -11.46
N ASP A 41 5.94 -3.84 -12.31
CA ASP A 41 5.88 -3.61 -13.77
C ASP A 41 5.20 -2.30 -14.16
N ASN A 42 4.31 -1.79 -13.30
CA ASN A 42 3.55 -0.57 -13.57
C ASN A 42 4.33 0.69 -13.20
N TYR A 43 5.55 0.53 -12.67
CA TYR A 43 6.47 1.63 -12.40
C TYR A 43 7.48 1.79 -13.56
N PRO A 44 7.88 3.03 -13.89
CA PRO A 44 8.96 3.28 -14.83
C PRO A 44 10.24 2.60 -14.35
N HIS A 45 11.06 2.07 -15.27
CA HIS A 45 12.32 1.42 -14.90
C HIS A 45 13.33 2.36 -14.20
N SER A 46 13.17 3.67 -14.36
CA SER A 46 13.95 4.69 -13.64
C SER A 46 13.48 4.90 -12.20
N HIS A 47 12.27 4.46 -11.85
CA HIS A 47 11.72 4.58 -10.53
C HIS A 47 12.27 3.48 -9.63
N ARG A 48 12.97 3.88 -8.56
CA ARG A 48 13.46 2.97 -7.53
C ARG A 48 12.53 3.06 -6.34
N LEU A 49 11.76 2.00 -6.11
CA LEU A 49 10.88 1.89 -4.96
C LEU A 49 11.71 1.82 -3.67
N ASN A 50 11.29 2.56 -2.65
CA ASN A 50 11.87 2.50 -1.31
C ASN A 50 10.89 1.86 -0.32
N ALA A 51 11.40 1.19 0.70
CA ALA A 51 10.62 0.67 1.82
C ALA A 51 9.77 1.72 2.55
N HIS A 52 10.13 3.00 2.45
CA HIS A 52 9.43 4.12 3.08
C HIS A 52 8.47 4.86 2.15
N ASP A 53 8.38 4.49 0.88
CA ASP A 53 7.49 5.15 -0.07
C ASP A 53 6.07 4.61 0.07
N VAL A 54 5.08 5.50 -0.12
CA VAL A 54 3.70 5.06 -0.35
C VAL A 54 3.57 4.72 -1.83
N PRO A 55 3.11 3.50 -2.19
CA PRO A 55 2.86 3.13 -3.57
C PRO A 55 1.93 4.10 -4.28
N TRP A 56 1.97 4.08 -5.60
CA TRP A 56 1.05 4.88 -6.40
C TRP A 56 -0.37 4.38 -6.22
N ARG A 57 -1.30 5.32 -6.13
CA ARG A 57 -2.73 4.99 -6.12
C ARG A 57 -3.13 4.63 -7.55
N LYS A 58 -3.94 3.57 -7.70
CA LYS A 58 -4.49 3.22 -9.01
C LYS A 58 -5.37 4.37 -9.52
N GLU A 59 -5.11 4.84 -10.74
CA GLU A 59 -5.85 5.97 -11.33
C GLU A 59 -7.28 5.62 -11.73
N ARG A 60 -7.57 4.32 -11.95
CA ARG A 60 -8.91 3.86 -12.34
C ARG A 60 -9.87 3.94 -11.16
N SER A 61 -11.16 4.01 -11.46
CA SER A 61 -12.20 3.85 -10.43
C SER A 61 -12.14 2.44 -9.85
N VAL A 62 -11.51 2.30 -8.69
CA VAL A 62 -11.36 1.04 -7.96
C VAL A 62 -12.39 0.99 -6.82
N ASN A 63 -12.96 -0.19 -6.59
CA ASN A 63 -13.85 -0.48 -5.47
C ASN A 63 -13.40 -1.74 -4.71
N LEU A 64 -14.03 -2.04 -3.58
CA LEU A 64 -13.71 -3.18 -2.70
C LEU A 64 -13.75 -4.55 -3.39
N PHE A 65 -14.43 -4.67 -4.52
CA PHE A 65 -14.57 -5.91 -5.29
C PHE A 65 -13.65 -5.96 -6.51
N SER A 66 -12.80 -4.95 -6.69
CA SER A 66 -11.82 -4.92 -7.76
C SER A 66 -10.73 -5.97 -7.53
N ALA A 67 -10.11 -6.41 -8.62
CA ALA A 67 -9.00 -7.36 -8.55
C ALA A 67 -7.90 -6.83 -7.63
N GLN A 68 -7.45 -7.71 -6.73
CA GLN A 68 -6.33 -7.45 -5.84
C GLN A 68 -5.03 -7.73 -6.59
N ASP A 69 -4.03 -6.87 -6.40
CA ASP A 69 -2.69 -7.18 -6.85
C ASP A 69 -2.16 -8.39 -6.11
N GLU A 70 -1.53 -9.29 -6.84
CA GLU A 70 -0.89 -10.47 -6.29
C GLU A 70 0.62 -10.33 -6.40
N ARG A 71 1.32 -10.94 -5.45
CA ARG A 71 2.77 -10.98 -5.50
C ARG A 71 3.22 -11.70 -6.77
N ARG A 72 4.07 -11.06 -7.56
CA ARG A 72 4.40 -11.53 -8.91
C ARG A 72 5.11 -12.88 -8.96
N TYR A 73 6.14 -13.06 -8.12
CA TYR A 73 6.94 -14.29 -8.07
C TYR A 73 7.12 -14.73 -6.63
N ALA A 74 7.10 -16.04 -6.36
CA ALA A 74 7.37 -16.57 -5.02
C ALA A 74 8.85 -16.39 -4.61
N HIS A 75 9.79 -16.46 -5.56
CA HIS A 75 11.21 -16.59 -5.28
C HIS A 75 12.06 -15.33 -5.52
N TYR A 76 11.46 -14.27 -6.06
CA TYR A 76 12.11 -12.97 -6.27
C TYR A 76 11.45 -11.91 -5.41
N VAL A 77 12.20 -10.87 -5.05
CA VAL A 77 11.65 -9.69 -4.38
C VAL A 77 10.77 -8.95 -5.38
N ASP A 78 9.54 -8.64 -4.97
CA ASP A 78 8.63 -7.77 -5.70
C ASP A 78 8.55 -6.46 -4.94
N ASP A 79 9.43 -5.51 -5.29
CA ASP A 79 9.73 -4.35 -4.47
C ASP A 79 8.47 -3.61 -3.99
N ALA A 80 7.51 -3.33 -4.88
CA ALA A 80 6.30 -2.61 -4.50
C ALA A 80 5.44 -3.40 -3.51
N TYR A 81 5.25 -4.69 -3.76
CA TYR A 81 4.44 -5.56 -2.91
C TYR A 81 5.10 -5.82 -1.55
N ASP A 82 6.36 -6.25 -1.57
CA ASP A 82 7.11 -6.68 -0.39
C ASP A 82 7.45 -5.50 0.51
N PHE A 83 7.82 -4.34 -0.05
CA PHE A 83 8.06 -3.12 0.72
C PHE A 83 6.78 -2.60 1.37
N THR A 84 5.66 -2.57 0.64
CA THR A 84 4.38 -2.12 1.20
C THR A 84 3.95 -3.01 2.35
N LYS A 85 4.06 -4.34 2.17
CA LYS A 85 3.74 -5.29 3.23
C LYS A 85 4.62 -5.09 4.45
N SER A 86 5.94 -4.99 4.24
CA SER A 86 6.90 -4.78 5.34
C SER A 86 6.66 -3.47 6.08
N ASN A 87 6.32 -2.38 5.36
CA ASN A 87 6.03 -1.09 5.95
C ASN A 87 4.78 -1.16 6.85
N ILE A 88 3.69 -1.75 6.34
CA ILE A 88 2.44 -1.91 7.09
C ILE A 88 2.62 -2.83 8.31
N ASP A 89 3.41 -3.90 8.18
CA ASP A 89 3.66 -4.84 9.27
C ASP A 89 4.58 -4.27 10.36
N SER A 90 5.51 -3.36 10.00
CA SER A 90 6.52 -2.83 10.92
C SER A 90 6.12 -1.50 11.56
N GLY A 91 5.25 -0.71 10.91
CA GLY A 91 4.88 0.64 11.33
C GLY A 91 5.94 1.68 10.97
#